data_AF-A0A6I4NIX0-F1
#
_entry.id   AF-A0A6I4NIX0-F1
#
_cell.length_a   1.000
_cell.length_b   1.000
_cell.length_c   1.000
_cell.angle_alpha   90.00
_cell.angle_beta   90.00
_cell.angle_gamma   90.00
#
_symmetry.space_group_name_H-M   'P 1'
#
loop_
_entity.id
_entity.type
_entity.pdbx_description
1 polymer ?
#
loop_
_entity_poly.entity_id
_entity_poly.type
_entity_poly.pdbx_seq_one_letter_code
_entity_poly.pdbx_strand_id
1 'polypeptide(L)'
;MDTLRISLWLNIGLILLLVVGCVYIIKLIKSKTVDESGIDKIIDLYKVVLITTVSAIIANIVADYFKERDYDKNEMMTFNEYIPYVIDTTGAIDKKINFCKFFASVTPKGDLRDGWEKYTLYLETEKGKLQNITNSSKAKTESLIQKDVPPTNEELANLETEEAQKQKILTNINAVENTSYLVILGADNNVKDTEPEIKWAKEHINPNAIIYKKRNWYRTVIPVNTTYEDAKAIAKQVRSIAPKRGAYVVSLKTWCSSTTFSPEENCIICN
;
A
#
# COMPACT_ATOMS: atom_id res chain seq x y z
N MET A 1 -26.96 17.37 8.25
CA MET A 1 -28.28 18.01 8.19
C MET A 1 -28.20 18.97 7.01
N ASP A 2 -28.79 18.56 5.89
CA ASP A 2 -28.33 18.98 4.57
C ASP A 2 -28.61 20.46 4.33
N THR A 3 -27.55 21.27 4.24
CA THR A 3 -27.58 22.68 3.87
C THR A 3 -28.37 22.91 2.58
N LEU A 4 -28.32 21.95 1.66
CA LEU A 4 -29.10 21.91 0.42
C LEU A 4 -30.62 21.90 0.67
N ARG A 5 -31.10 21.15 1.67
CA ARG A 5 -32.53 21.07 2.01
C ARG A 5 -33.01 22.39 2.61
N ILE A 6 -32.20 23.02 3.46
CA ILE A 6 -32.54 24.31 4.08
C ILE A 6 -32.60 25.42 3.02
N SER A 7 -31.62 25.47 2.10
CA SER A 7 -31.59 26.42 0.96
C SER A 7 -32.82 26.24 0.06
N LEU A 8 -33.19 25.00 -0.27
CA LEU A 8 -34.35 24.69 -1.11
C LEU A 8 -35.68 25.12 -0.46
N TRP A 9 -35.88 24.81 0.82
CA TRP A 9 -37.09 25.24 1.55
C TRP A 9 -37.19 26.76 1.70
N LEU A 10 -36.06 27.46 1.89
CA LEU A 10 -36.02 28.91 1.97
C LEU A 10 -36.40 29.58 0.64
N ASN A 11 -35.89 29.06 -0.48
CA ASN A 11 -36.23 29.54 -1.82
C ASN A 11 -37.72 29.30 -2.15
N ILE A 12 -38.26 28.14 -1.81
CA ILE A 12 -39.70 27.84 -1.97
C ILE A 12 -40.56 28.80 -1.14
N GLY A 13 -40.15 29.09 0.11
CA GLY A 13 -40.83 30.03 0.98
C GLY A 13 -40.86 31.46 0.43
N LEU A 14 -39.75 31.93 -0.15
CA LEU A 14 -39.67 33.25 -0.80
C LEU A 14 -40.58 33.36 -2.03
N ILE A 15 -40.63 32.31 -2.86
CA ILE A 15 -41.53 32.25 -4.02
C ILE A 15 -43.00 32.28 -3.58
N LEU A 16 -43.35 31.51 -2.54
CA LEU A 16 -44.71 31.51 -1.98
C LEU A 16 -45.12 32.89 -1.46
N LEU A 17 -44.23 33.60 -0.76
CA LEU A 17 -44.48 34.96 -0.27
C LEU A 17 -44.76 35.94 -1.43
N LEU A 18 -44.01 35.84 -2.52
CA LEU A 18 -44.26 36.65 -3.72
C LEU A 18 -45.62 36.35 -4.36
N VAL A 19 -45.99 35.07 -4.49
CA VAL A 19 -47.29 34.67 -5.04
C VAL A 19 -48.44 35.20 -4.18
N VAL A 20 -48.33 35.07 -2.85
CA VAL A 20 -49.33 35.61 -1.92
C VAL A 20 -49.41 37.14 -2.01
N GLY A 21 -48.27 37.83 -2.12
CA GLY A 21 -48.21 39.27 -2.36
C GLY A 21 -48.90 39.71 -3.65
N CYS A 22 -48.67 39.01 -4.76
CA CYS A 22 -49.37 39.23 -6.03
C CYS A 22 -50.89 39.08 -5.87
N VAL A 23 -51.36 38.02 -5.22
CA VAL A 23 -52.79 37.77 -4.99
C VAL A 23 -53.41 38.88 -4.13
N TYR A 24 -52.68 39.35 -3.12
CA TYR A 24 -53.11 40.46 -2.26
C TYR A 24 -53.25 41.78 -3.03
N ILE A 25 -52.28 42.12 -3.89
CA ILE A 25 -52.34 43.32 -4.75
C ILE A 25 -53.53 43.24 -5.72
N ILE A 26 -53.75 42.09 -6.37
CA ILE A 26 -54.91 41.90 -7.27
C ILE A 26 -56.22 42.08 -6.51
N LYS A 27 -56.30 41.58 -5.27
CA LYS A 27 -57.48 41.74 -4.41
C LYS A 27 -57.74 43.21 -4.08
N LEU A 28 -56.70 43.97 -3.74
CA LEU A 28 -56.79 45.41 -3.46
C LEU A 28 -57.25 46.24 -4.67
N ILE A 29 -56.75 45.91 -5.87
CA ILE A 29 -57.18 46.55 -7.12
C ILE A 29 -58.67 46.25 -7.38
N LYS A 30 -59.10 45.00 -7.20
CA LYS A 30 -60.50 44.59 -7.40
C LYS A 30 -61.46 45.20 -6.38
N SER A 31 -61.03 45.44 -5.14
CA SER A 31 -61.88 46.01 -4.08
C SER A 31 -62.07 47.53 -4.18
N LYS A 32 -61.40 48.24 -5.12
CA LYS A 32 -61.45 49.71 -5.28
C LYS A 32 -61.22 50.50 -3.99
N THR A 33 -60.55 49.89 -3.01
CA THR A 33 -60.33 50.44 -1.66
C THR A 33 -59.18 51.45 -1.62
N VAL A 34 -58.43 51.60 -2.72
CA VAL A 34 -57.24 52.43 -2.82
C VAL A 34 -57.35 53.30 -4.07
N ASP A 35 -56.92 54.55 -3.97
CA ASP A 35 -56.85 55.49 -5.08
C ASP A 35 -55.74 55.10 -6.08
N GLU A 36 -55.84 55.63 -7.30
CA GLU A 36 -54.91 55.32 -8.40
C GLU A 36 -53.45 55.64 -8.01
N SER A 37 -53.23 56.69 -7.21
CA SER A 37 -51.91 57.06 -6.68
C SER A 37 -51.36 56.06 -5.66
N GLY A 38 -52.20 55.48 -4.81
CA GLY A 38 -51.79 54.45 -3.87
C GLY A 38 -51.43 53.13 -4.55
N ILE A 39 -52.11 52.78 -5.65
CA ILE A 39 -51.83 51.59 -6.45
C ILE A 39 -50.44 51.67 -7.10
N ASP A 40 -50.08 52.82 -7.68
CA ASP A 40 -48.76 53.00 -8.30
C ASP A 40 -47.60 52.84 -7.31
N LYS A 41 -47.74 53.41 -6.09
CA LYS A 41 -46.72 53.26 -5.03
C LYS A 41 -46.56 51.81 -4.56
N ILE A 42 -47.67 51.06 -4.48
CA ILE A 42 -47.64 49.64 -4.09
C ILE A 42 -46.95 48.80 -5.19
N ILE A 43 -47.25 49.10 -6.46
CA ILE A 43 -46.62 48.45 -7.60
C ILE A 43 -45.10 48.70 -7.61
N ASP A 44 -44.67 49.94 -7.36
CA ASP A 44 -43.24 50.27 -7.34
C ASP A 44 -42.50 49.63 -6.16
N LEU A 45 -43.11 49.59 -4.97
CA LEU A 45 -42.57 48.83 -3.84
C LEU A 45 -42.44 47.33 -4.19
N TYR A 46 -43.46 46.77 -4.84
CA TYR A 46 -43.45 45.35 -5.23
C TYR A 46 -42.38 45.03 -6.28
N LYS A 47 -42.14 45.93 -7.25
CA LYS A 47 -41.02 45.79 -8.20
C LYS A 47 -39.67 45.71 -7.49
N VAL A 48 -39.44 46.57 -6.49
CA VAL A 48 -38.19 46.57 -5.71
C VAL A 48 -38.04 45.25 -4.93
N VAL A 49 -39.11 44.74 -4.33
CA VAL A 49 -39.11 43.45 -3.63
C VAL A 49 -38.84 42.27 -4.58
N LEU A 50 -39.39 42.31 -5.79
CA LEU A 50 -39.12 41.31 -6.83
C LEU A 50 -37.63 41.30 -7.22
N ILE A 51 -37.08 42.47 -7.54
CA ILE A 51 -35.68 42.58 -7.98
C ILE A 51 -34.71 42.10 -6.90
N THR A 52 -34.94 42.48 -5.64
CA THR A 52 -34.10 42.06 -4.50
C THR A 52 -34.20 40.56 -4.24
N THR A 53 -35.40 39.97 -4.34
CA THR A 53 -35.60 38.53 -4.14
C THR A 53 -34.94 37.70 -5.24
N VAL A 54 -35.09 38.09 -6.51
CA VAL A 54 -34.44 37.40 -7.63
C VAL A 54 -32.92 37.49 -7.51
N SER A 55 -32.38 38.65 -7.14
CA SER A 55 -30.94 38.83 -6.92
C SER A 55 -30.42 37.93 -5.79
N ALA A 56 -31.16 37.77 -4.70
CA ALA A 56 -30.80 36.88 -3.60
C ALA A 56 -30.80 35.40 -4.01
N ILE A 57 -31.78 34.97 -4.82
CA ILE A 57 -31.84 33.59 -5.35
C ILE A 57 -30.61 33.31 -6.23
N ILE A 58 -30.28 34.22 -7.15
CA ILE A 58 -29.11 34.07 -8.04
C ILE A 58 -27.83 34.01 -7.21
N ALA A 59 -27.66 34.89 -6.22
CA ALA A 59 -26.50 34.89 -5.34
C ALA A 59 -26.35 33.57 -4.57
N ASN A 60 -27.45 33.01 -4.07
CA ASN A 60 -27.44 31.72 -3.38
C ASN A 60 -27.06 30.57 -4.31
N ILE A 61 -27.61 30.52 -5.52
CA ILE A 61 -27.25 29.51 -6.53
C ILE A 61 -25.75 29.59 -6.85
N VAL A 62 -25.23 30.79 -7.11
CA VAL A 62 -23.81 31.02 -7.40
C VAL A 62 -22.93 30.62 -6.22
N ALA A 63 -23.33 30.96 -4.99
CA ALA A 63 -22.59 30.58 -3.78
C ALA A 63 -22.56 29.05 -3.58
N ASP A 64 -23.66 28.36 -3.87
CA ASP A 64 -23.71 26.90 -3.80
C ASP A 64 -22.82 26.26 -4.88
N TYR A 65 -22.80 26.80 -6.11
CA TYR A 65 -21.85 26.37 -7.16
C TYR A 65 -20.39 26.59 -6.78
N PHE A 66 -20.04 27.70 -6.12
CA PHE A 66 -18.67 27.93 -5.66
C PHE A 66 -18.27 26.97 -4.54
N LYS A 67 -19.18 26.62 -3.64
CA LYS A 67 -18.93 25.61 -2.58
C LYS A 67 -18.68 24.23 -3.16
N GLU A 68 -19.47 23.81 -4.15
CA GLU A 68 -19.25 22.53 -4.85
C GLU A 68 -17.88 22.51 -5.53
N ARG A 69 -17.51 23.61 -6.20
CA ARG A 69 -16.20 23.71 -6.86
C ARG A 69 -15.02 23.73 -5.89
N ASP A 70 -15.15 24.35 -4.72
CA ASP A 70 -14.12 24.32 -3.68
C ASP A 70 -13.99 22.92 -3.04
N TYR A 71 -15.11 22.20 -2.90
CA TYR A 71 -15.11 20.81 -2.46
C TYR A 71 -14.37 19.92 -3.48
N ASP A 72 -14.71 20.03 -4.77
CA ASP A 72 -14.05 19.29 -5.85
C ASP A 72 -12.54 19.59 -5.94
N LYS A 73 -12.17 20.87 -5.77
CA LYS A 73 -10.76 21.29 -5.77
C LYS A 73 -9.99 20.71 -4.59
N ASN A 74 -10.58 20.68 -3.40
CA ASN A 74 -9.97 20.09 -2.21
C ASN A 74 -9.85 18.57 -2.34
N GLU A 75 -10.83 17.91 -2.95
CA GLU A 75 -10.76 16.48 -3.27
C GLU A 75 -9.63 16.18 -4.26
N MET A 76 -9.50 16.98 -5.34
CA MET A 76 -8.39 16.85 -6.28
C MET A 76 -7.02 17.16 -5.69
N MET A 77 -6.89 18.17 -4.81
CA MET A 77 -5.63 18.48 -4.14
C MET A 77 -5.21 17.34 -3.21
N THR A 78 -6.16 16.76 -2.47
CA THR A 78 -5.92 15.56 -1.65
C THR A 78 -5.43 14.42 -2.53
N PHE A 79 -6.06 14.18 -3.68
CA PHE A 79 -5.62 13.14 -4.62
C PHE A 79 -4.18 13.36 -5.12
N ASN A 80 -3.83 14.61 -5.46
CA ASN A 80 -2.52 14.97 -5.99
C ASN A 80 -1.38 14.85 -4.97
N GLU A 81 -1.65 15.13 -3.69
CA GLU A 81 -0.69 14.93 -2.58
C GLU A 81 -0.34 13.46 -2.36
N TYR A 82 -1.25 12.53 -2.70
CA TYR A 82 -1.03 11.10 -2.53
C TYR A 82 -0.51 10.36 -3.77
N ILE A 83 -0.56 10.96 -4.97
CA ILE A 83 -0.01 10.40 -6.23
C ILE A 83 1.43 9.88 -6.09
N PRO A 84 2.37 10.57 -5.40
CA PRO A 84 3.72 10.05 -5.20
C PRO A 84 3.75 8.71 -4.44
N TYR A 85 2.80 8.46 -3.54
CA TYR A 85 2.68 7.18 -2.82
C TYR A 85 2.07 6.07 -3.70
N VAL A 86 1.31 6.43 -4.74
CA VAL A 86 0.73 5.51 -5.74
C VAL A 86 1.77 5.09 -6.78
N ILE A 87 2.67 6.01 -7.16
CA ILE A 87 3.70 5.76 -8.18
C ILE A 87 4.81 4.82 -7.65
N ASP A 88 5.03 4.75 -6.34
CA ASP A 88 6.03 3.88 -5.69
C ASP A 88 5.41 2.57 -5.12
N THR A 89 4.46 1.97 -5.84
CA THR A 89 3.68 0.78 -5.42
C THR A 89 4.35 -0.58 -5.70
N THR A 90 5.57 -0.59 -6.23
CA THR A 90 6.28 -1.82 -6.60
C THR A 90 6.85 -2.60 -5.40
N GLY A 91 7.15 -1.95 -4.26
CA GLY A 91 8.01 -2.59 -3.25
C GLY A 91 7.36 -3.19 -1.99
N ALA A 92 6.27 -2.62 -1.47
CA ALA A 92 5.82 -2.95 -0.10
C ALA A 92 4.31 -3.20 0.01
N ILE A 93 3.95 -4.41 0.46
CA ILE A 93 2.57 -4.84 0.75
C ILE A 93 1.84 -3.86 1.68
N ASP A 94 2.55 -3.25 2.63
CA ASP A 94 2.01 -2.25 3.56
C ASP A 94 1.53 -0.98 2.86
N LYS A 95 2.29 -0.51 1.86
CA LYS A 95 1.88 0.65 1.04
C LYS A 95 0.60 0.33 0.28
N LYS A 96 0.48 -0.88 -0.28
CA LYS A 96 -0.71 -1.34 -1.00
C LYS A 96 -1.94 -1.45 -0.10
N ILE A 97 -1.78 -1.99 1.12
CA ILE A 97 -2.87 -2.07 2.09
C ILE A 97 -3.34 -0.66 2.50
N ASN A 98 -2.41 0.24 2.81
CA ASN A 98 -2.74 1.62 3.19
C ASN A 98 -3.45 2.37 2.06
N PHE A 99 -3.02 2.15 0.81
CA PHE A 99 -3.69 2.65 -0.37
C PHE A 99 -5.14 2.16 -0.46
N CYS A 100 -5.39 0.86 -0.30
CA CYS A 100 -6.75 0.32 -0.39
C CYS A 100 -7.65 0.84 0.75
N LYS A 101 -7.11 0.96 1.97
CA LYS A 101 -7.81 1.57 3.11
C LYS A 101 -8.20 3.02 2.85
N PHE A 102 -7.30 3.78 2.23
CA PHE A 102 -7.57 5.17 1.87
C PHE A 102 -8.73 5.25 0.87
N PHE A 103 -8.67 4.50 -0.23
CA PHE A 103 -9.75 4.49 -1.22
C PHE A 103 -11.08 4.03 -0.63
N ALA A 104 -11.09 3.01 0.23
CA ALA A 104 -12.29 2.62 0.97
C ALA A 104 -12.85 3.76 1.85
N SER A 105 -11.99 4.59 2.43
CA SER A 105 -12.39 5.70 3.31
C SER A 105 -12.94 6.90 2.55
N VAL A 106 -12.36 7.26 1.41
CA VAL A 106 -12.78 8.43 0.62
C VAL A 106 -13.91 8.13 -0.36
N THR A 107 -14.10 6.85 -0.71
CA THR A 107 -15.17 6.45 -1.64
C THR A 107 -16.54 6.49 -0.93
N PRO A 108 -17.56 7.10 -1.56
CA PRO A 108 -18.94 7.03 -1.06
C PRO A 108 -19.41 5.59 -0.86
N LYS A 109 -20.37 5.38 0.05
CA LYS A 109 -20.95 4.04 0.29
C LYS A 109 -21.53 3.45 -1.00
N GLY A 110 -21.21 2.19 -1.28
CA GLY A 110 -21.66 1.45 -2.47
C GLY A 110 -20.62 0.43 -2.93
N ASP A 111 -20.88 -0.20 -4.08
CA ASP A 111 -20.11 -1.33 -4.60
C ASP A 111 -18.60 -1.05 -4.72
N LEU A 112 -18.22 0.19 -5.05
CA LEU A 112 -16.82 0.58 -5.21
C LEU A 112 -16.07 0.59 -3.86
N ARG A 113 -16.69 1.14 -2.81
CA ARG A 113 -16.14 1.11 -1.46
C ARG A 113 -16.02 -0.33 -0.95
N ASP A 114 -17.06 -1.14 -1.15
CA ASP A 114 -17.07 -2.54 -0.76
C ASP A 114 -15.97 -3.34 -1.49
N GLY A 115 -15.70 -3.02 -2.76
CA GLY A 115 -14.59 -3.58 -3.53
C GLY A 115 -13.23 -3.29 -2.90
N TRP A 116 -12.99 -2.04 -2.50
CA TRP A 116 -11.75 -1.64 -1.82
C TRP A 116 -11.60 -2.26 -0.43
N GLU A 117 -12.69 -2.34 0.35
CA GLU A 117 -12.68 -2.98 1.67
C GLU A 117 -12.39 -4.49 1.54
N LYS A 118 -13.03 -5.19 0.59
CA LYS A 118 -12.76 -6.61 0.31
C LYS A 118 -11.32 -6.85 -0.14
N TYR A 119 -10.80 -6.00 -1.02
CA TYR A 119 -9.42 -6.14 -1.49
C TYR A 119 -8.40 -5.84 -0.38
N THR A 120 -8.70 -4.88 0.50
CA THR A 120 -7.91 -4.63 1.71
C THR A 120 -7.82 -5.88 2.59
N LEU A 121 -8.97 -6.50 2.89
CA LEU A 121 -9.04 -7.72 3.70
C LEU A 121 -8.23 -8.87 3.09
N TYR A 122 -8.31 -9.02 1.76
CA TYR A 122 -7.50 -9.98 1.02
C TYR A 122 -5.99 -9.72 1.19
N LEU A 123 -5.54 -8.48 1.00
CA LEU A 123 -4.13 -8.12 1.16
C LEU A 123 -3.63 -8.32 2.59
N GLU A 124 -4.43 -7.98 3.60
CA GLU A 124 -4.09 -8.22 5.01
C GLU A 124 -3.97 -9.72 5.33
N THR A 125 -4.85 -10.53 4.75
CA THR A 125 -4.81 -11.99 4.89
C THR A 125 -3.53 -12.56 4.27
N GLU A 126 -3.18 -12.14 3.05
CA GLU A 126 -1.94 -12.56 2.38
C GLU A 126 -0.69 -12.06 3.13
N LYS A 127 -0.73 -10.85 3.71
CA LYS A 127 0.33 -10.34 4.59
C LYS A 127 0.53 -11.25 5.80
N GLY A 128 -0.55 -11.65 6.47
CA GLY A 128 -0.48 -12.57 7.61
C GLY A 128 0.13 -13.92 7.24
N LYS A 129 -0.26 -14.49 6.09
CA LYS A 129 0.35 -15.72 5.56
C LYS A 129 1.85 -15.54 5.30
N LEU A 130 2.24 -14.44 4.66
CA LEU A 130 3.64 -14.13 4.37
C LEU A 130 4.48 -14.02 5.66
N GLN A 131 3.94 -13.35 6.69
CA GLN A 131 4.60 -13.22 7.99
C GLN A 131 4.76 -14.59 8.67
N ASN A 132 3.74 -15.44 8.64
CA ASN A 132 3.81 -16.79 9.20
C ASN A 132 4.86 -17.65 8.51
N ILE A 133 4.89 -17.64 7.17
CA ILE A 133 5.91 -18.36 6.39
C ILE A 133 7.30 -17.81 6.71
N THR A 134 7.47 -16.48 6.72
CA THR A 134 8.76 -15.84 7.02
C THR A 134 9.28 -16.22 8.41
N ASN A 135 8.40 -16.25 9.41
CA ASN A 135 8.77 -16.64 10.78
C ASN A 135 9.10 -18.13 10.88
N SER A 136 8.32 -19.00 10.21
CA SER A 136 8.59 -20.44 10.11
C SER A 136 9.95 -20.72 9.46
N SER A 137 10.21 -20.10 8.30
CA SER A 137 11.47 -20.28 7.57
C SER A 137 12.66 -19.74 8.36
N LYS A 138 12.50 -18.62 9.08
CA LYS A 138 13.53 -18.10 9.98
C LYS A 138 13.85 -19.08 11.12
N ALA A 139 12.83 -19.61 11.80
CA ALA A 139 13.02 -20.59 12.87
C ALA A 139 13.70 -21.88 12.38
N LYS A 140 13.28 -22.40 11.22
CA LYS A 140 13.90 -23.58 10.60
C LYS A 140 15.36 -23.31 10.22
N THR A 141 15.62 -22.18 9.60
CA THR A 141 16.98 -21.74 9.25
C THR A 141 17.86 -21.62 10.50
N GLU A 142 17.34 -21.06 11.59
CA GLU A 142 18.04 -20.99 12.88
C GLU A 142 18.34 -22.37 13.48
N SER A 143 17.45 -23.35 13.27
CA SER A 143 17.69 -24.73 13.68
C SER A 143 18.81 -25.38 12.86
N LEU A 144 18.90 -25.10 11.55
CA LEU A 144 19.97 -25.62 10.69
C LEU A 144 21.33 -24.99 11.00
N ILE A 145 21.35 -23.73 11.45
CA ILE A 145 22.60 -23.08 11.88
C ILE A 145 23.21 -23.77 13.10
N GLN A 146 22.39 -24.40 13.95
CA GLN A 146 22.86 -25.08 15.16
C GLN A 146 23.34 -26.52 14.92
N LYS A 147 23.21 -27.05 13.70
CA LYS A 147 23.63 -28.42 13.37
C LYS A 147 25.05 -28.43 12.83
N ASP A 148 25.86 -29.34 13.37
CA ASP A 148 27.22 -29.67 12.91
C ASP A 148 27.21 -30.55 11.65
N VAL A 149 26.02 -31.01 11.25
CA VAL A 149 25.82 -31.95 10.13
C VAL A 149 25.06 -31.22 9.03
N PRO A 150 25.40 -31.46 7.75
CA PRO A 150 24.65 -30.92 6.62
C PRO A 150 23.14 -31.22 6.74
N PRO A 151 22.27 -30.28 6.30
CA PRO A 151 20.83 -30.51 6.28
C PRO A 151 20.47 -31.74 5.44
N THR A 152 19.49 -32.49 5.92
CA THR A 152 18.94 -33.65 5.20
C THR A 152 18.15 -33.21 3.97
N ASN A 153 18.00 -34.10 2.98
CA ASN A 153 17.21 -33.82 1.77
C ASN A 153 15.76 -33.41 2.07
N GLU A 154 15.17 -33.95 3.13
CA GLU A 154 13.82 -33.60 3.56
C GLU A 154 13.74 -32.17 4.10
N GLU A 155 14.71 -31.75 4.91
CA GLU A 155 14.80 -30.37 5.43
C GLU A 155 15.00 -29.35 4.29
N LEU A 156 15.82 -29.71 3.30
CA LEU A 156 16.03 -28.91 2.10
C LEU A 156 14.73 -28.76 1.28
N ALA A 157 14.02 -29.86 1.05
CA ALA A 157 12.75 -29.84 0.32
C ALA A 157 11.69 -28.98 1.03
N ASN A 158 11.67 -29.02 2.37
CA ASN A 158 10.76 -28.20 3.18
C ASN A 158 11.07 -26.70 3.05
N LEU A 159 12.34 -26.30 3.09
CA LEU A 159 12.74 -24.89 2.88
C LEU A 159 12.39 -24.41 1.47
N GLU A 160 12.66 -25.23 0.45
CA GLU A 160 12.33 -24.89 -0.94
C GLU A 160 10.81 -24.75 -1.14
N THR A 161 10.01 -25.56 -0.45
CA THR A 161 8.55 -25.48 -0.51
C THR A 161 8.02 -24.21 0.14
N GLU A 162 8.53 -23.83 1.31
CA GLU A 162 8.14 -22.58 1.99
C GLU A 162 8.51 -21.35 1.18
N GLU A 163 9.72 -21.31 0.62
CA GLU A 163 10.14 -20.16 -0.19
C GLU A 163 9.35 -20.09 -1.50
N ALA A 164 9.01 -21.22 -2.13
CA ALA A 164 8.11 -21.25 -3.27
C ALA A 164 6.70 -20.74 -2.92
N GLN A 165 6.17 -21.09 -1.74
CA GLN A 165 4.90 -20.53 -1.26
C GLN A 165 4.98 -19.03 -1.04
N LYS A 166 6.08 -18.54 -0.46
CA LYS A 166 6.34 -17.11 -0.29
C LYS A 166 6.34 -16.37 -1.64
N GLN A 167 7.06 -16.89 -2.63
CA GLN A 167 7.11 -16.30 -3.98
C GLN A 167 5.75 -16.29 -4.68
N LYS A 168 4.97 -17.35 -4.50
CA LYS A 168 3.60 -17.42 -5.03
C LYS A 168 2.72 -16.32 -4.44
N ILE A 169 2.79 -16.09 -3.13
CA ILE A 169 2.05 -15.01 -2.46
C ILE A 169 2.50 -13.66 -3.01
N LEU A 170 3.81 -13.40 -3.04
CA LEU A 170 4.38 -12.14 -3.55
C LEU A 170 3.95 -11.85 -4.98
N THR A 171 3.95 -12.87 -5.84
CA THR A 171 3.49 -12.76 -7.23
C THR A 171 1.99 -12.47 -7.30
N ASN A 172 1.17 -13.19 -6.53
CA ASN A 172 -0.30 -13.00 -6.51
C ASN A 172 -0.71 -11.59 -6.09
N ILE A 173 0.07 -10.95 -5.22
CA ILE A 173 -0.18 -9.57 -4.77
C ILE A 173 0.65 -8.53 -5.55
N ASN A 174 1.37 -8.95 -6.60
CA ASN A 174 2.29 -8.13 -7.39
C ASN A 174 3.31 -7.34 -6.54
N ALA A 175 3.78 -7.90 -5.43
CA ALA A 175 4.78 -7.26 -4.58
C ALA A 175 6.17 -7.77 -4.95
N VAL A 176 7.12 -6.85 -5.11
CA VAL A 176 8.52 -7.19 -5.32
C VAL A 176 9.27 -6.96 -4.01
N GLU A 177 9.76 -8.02 -3.38
CA GLU A 177 10.70 -7.86 -2.27
C GLU A 177 12.11 -7.71 -2.87
N ASN A 178 12.80 -6.60 -2.59
CA ASN A 178 14.23 -6.45 -2.89
C ASN A 178 15.02 -7.36 -1.94
N THR A 179 14.99 -8.65 -2.22
CA THR A 179 15.65 -9.69 -1.44
C THR A 179 16.87 -10.19 -2.19
N SER A 180 18.06 -9.92 -1.64
CA SER A 180 19.23 -10.73 -1.97
C SER A 180 19.09 -12.11 -1.33
N TYR A 181 19.58 -13.11 -2.04
CA TYR A 181 19.62 -14.50 -1.59
C TYR A 181 21.06 -14.91 -1.33
N LEU A 182 21.22 -15.89 -0.45
CA LEU A 182 22.49 -16.52 -0.13
C LEU A 182 22.36 -18.02 -0.43
N VAL A 183 23.35 -18.58 -1.10
CA VAL A 183 23.50 -20.04 -1.21
C VAL A 183 24.55 -20.48 -0.19
N ILE A 184 24.14 -21.17 0.85
CA ILE A 184 25.01 -21.71 1.89
C ILE A 184 25.52 -23.07 1.44
N LEU A 185 26.84 -23.29 1.48
CA LEU A 185 27.47 -24.52 0.99
C LEU A 185 27.85 -25.47 2.13
N GLY A 186 28.32 -24.91 3.25
CA GLY A 186 28.89 -25.66 4.36
C GLY A 186 29.01 -24.80 5.62
N ALA A 187 29.51 -25.46 6.67
CA ALA A 187 29.36 -25.02 8.04
C ALA A 187 30.52 -25.54 8.91
N ASP A 188 31.40 -24.63 9.33
CA ASP A 188 32.58 -24.99 10.14
C ASP A 188 32.67 -24.11 11.40
N ASN A 189 33.24 -24.66 12.47
CA ASN A 189 33.42 -23.97 13.74
C ASN A 189 34.70 -23.12 13.80
N ASN A 190 35.56 -23.22 12.78
CA ASN A 190 36.81 -22.49 12.65
C ASN A 190 36.97 -21.96 11.22
N VAL A 191 37.42 -20.71 11.09
CA VAL A 191 37.63 -20.06 9.80
C VAL A 191 38.64 -20.82 8.93
N LYS A 192 39.67 -21.43 9.53
CA LYS A 192 40.70 -22.17 8.78
C LYS A 192 40.13 -23.40 8.07
N ASP A 193 39.16 -24.05 8.68
CA ASP A 193 38.53 -25.25 8.11
C ASP A 193 37.63 -24.90 6.92
N THR A 194 37.20 -23.63 6.81
CA THR A 194 36.46 -23.14 5.64
C THR A 194 37.34 -22.85 4.42
N GLU A 195 38.66 -22.69 4.58
CA GLU A 195 39.57 -22.26 3.49
C GLU A 195 39.54 -23.18 2.24
N PRO A 196 39.54 -24.53 2.38
CA PRO A 196 39.42 -25.42 1.23
C PRO A 196 38.05 -25.31 0.54
N GLU A 197 36.98 -25.11 1.32
CA GLU A 197 35.62 -24.99 0.79
C GLU A 197 35.42 -23.67 0.03
N ILE A 198 35.86 -22.54 0.58
CA ILE A 198 35.76 -21.24 -0.07
C ILE A 198 36.62 -21.19 -1.33
N LYS A 199 37.83 -21.76 -1.31
CA LYS A 199 38.70 -21.85 -2.49
C LYS A 199 38.03 -22.65 -3.60
N TRP A 200 37.52 -23.83 -3.27
CA TRP A 200 36.78 -24.66 -4.22
C TRP A 200 35.57 -23.90 -4.80
N ALA A 201 34.78 -23.22 -3.96
CA ALA A 201 33.60 -22.47 -4.39
C ALA A 201 33.96 -21.34 -5.36
N LYS A 202 35.06 -20.61 -5.10
CA LYS A 202 35.56 -19.55 -5.98
C LYS A 202 36.04 -20.06 -7.34
N GLU A 203 36.70 -21.21 -7.35
CA GLU A 203 37.26 -21.80 -8.57
C GLU A 203 36.20 -22.50 -9.44
N HIS A 204 35.19 -23.14 -8.84
CA HIS A 204 34.29 -24.05 -9.57
C HIS A 204 32.86 -23.53 -9.72
N ILE A 205 32.42 -22.60 -8.88
CA ILE A 205 31.01 -22.16 -8.84
C ILE A 205 30.88 -20.67 -9.09
N ASN A 206 31.44 -19.83 -8.21
CA ASN A 206 31.31 -18.38 -8.31
C ASN A 206 32.49 -17.68 -7.62
N PRO A 207 33.25 -16.82 -8.33
CA PRO A 207 34.41 -16.12 -7.77
C PRO A 207 34.05 -15.18 -6.60
N ASN A 208 32.78 -14.77 -6.48
CA ASN A 208 32.28 -13.91 -5.42
C ASN A 208 31.88 -14.68 -4.14
N ALA A 209 32.17 -15.98 -4.04
CA ALA A 209 31.96 -16.72 -2.81
C ALA A 209 32.71 -16.04 -1.64
N ILE A 210 32.09 -16.02 -0.46
CA ILE A 210 32.60 -15.35 0.73
C ILE A 210 32.22 -16.12 1.99
N ILE A 211 32.94 -15.89 3.09
CA ILE A 211 32.64 -16.48 4.39
C ILE A 211 31.75 -15.54 5.19
N TYR A 212 30.64 -16.06 5.71
CA TYR A 212 29.82 -15.40 6.72
C TYR A 212 30.03 -16.07 8.08
N LYS A 213 30.30 -15.26 9.11
CA LYS A 213 30.29 -15.69 10.50
C LYS A 213 28.93 -15.37 11.10
N LYS A 214 28.18 -16.39 11.52
CA LYS A 214 26.91 -16.23 12.22
C LYS A 214 26.97 -16.98 13.54
N ARG A 215 26.93 -16.25 14.66
CA ARG A 215 27.25 -16.80 15.99
C ARG A 215 28.70 -17.34 16.00
N ASN A 216 28.92 -18.58 16.45
CA ASN A 216 30.25 -19.21 16.53
C ASN A 216 30.57 -20.10 15.32
N TRP A 217 29.95 -19.81 14.19
CA TRP A 217 29.94 -20.68 13.03
C TRP A 217 30.28 -19.90 11.78
N TYR A 218 31.24 -20.40 11.01
CA TYR A 218 31.66 -19.90 9.72
C TYR A 218 30.91 -20.67 8.63
N ARG A 219 30.41 -19.94 7.64
CA ARG A 219 29.56 -20.46 6.57
C ARG A 219 30.17 -20.02 5.26
N THR A 220 30.43 -20.95 4.36
CA THR A 220 30.78 -20.60 2.99
C THR A 220 29.50 -20.26 2.23
N VAL A 221 29.46 -19.07 1.65
CA VAL A 221 28.26 -18.51 1.06
C VAL A 221 28.54 -17.97 -0.34
N ILE A 222 27.60 -18.20 -1.26
CA ILE A 222 27.56 -17.53 -2.56
C ILE A 222 26.45 -16.47 -2.51
N PRO A 223 26.79 -15.17 -2.52
CA PRO A 223 25.79 -14.12 -2.57
C PRO A 223 25.15 -14.04 -3.97
N VAL A 224 23.82 -13.94 -4.00
CA VAL A 224 23.02 -13.85 -5.22
C VAL A 224 22.12 -12.61 -5.12
N ASN A 225 22.43 -11.59 -5.90
CA ASN A 225 21.73 -10.30 -5.87
C ASN A 225 20.61 -10.19 -6.92
N THR A 226 20.20 -11.30 -7.53
CA THR A 226 19.20 -11.34 -8.60
C THR A 226 17.88 -11.92 -8.10
N THR A 227 17.59 -13.19 -8.37
CA THR A 227 16.31 -13.84 -8.05
C THR A 227 16.50 -15.11 -7.24
N TYR A 228 15.42 -15.56 -6.58
CA TYR A 228 15.40 -16.85 -5.90
C TYR A 228 15.68 -18.01 -6.86
N GLU A 229 15.18 -17.95 -8.09
CA GLU A 229 15.39 -18.99 -9.10
C GLU A 229 16.86 -19.10 -9.51
N ASP A 230 17.57 -17.97 -9.63
CA ASP A 230 19.01 -17.98 -9.89
C ASP A 230 19.78 -18.62 -8.72
N ALA A 231 19.41 -18.28 -7.48
CA ALA A 231 20.02 -18.87 -6.29
C ALA A 231 19.74 -20.38 -6.21
N LYS A 232 18.54 -20.81 -6.59
CA LYS A 232 18.15 -22.23 -6.66
C LYS A 232 18.92 -22.98 -7.75
N ALA A 233 19.13 -22.35 -8.91
CA ALA A 233 19.94 -22.92 -9.97
C ALA A 233 21.39 -23.15 -9.52
N ILE A 234 21.98 -22.17 -8.81
CA ILE A 234 23.32 -22.29 -8.23
C ILE A 234 23.36 -23.41 -7.18
N ALA A 235 22.38 -23.47 -6.27
CA ALA A 235 22.31 -24.54 -5.27
C ALA A 235 22.23 -25.93 -5.93
N LYS A 236 21.43 -26.07 -7.00
CA LYS A 236 21.32 -27.31 -7.78
C LYS A 236 22.64 -27.67 -8.46
N GLN A 237 23.33 -26.69 -9.04
CA GLN A 237 24.65 -26.87 -9.64
C GLN A 237 25.65 -27.38 -8.59
N VAL A 238 25.72 -26.76 -7.41
CA VAL A 238 26.60 -27.21 -6.32
C VAL A 238 26.30 -28.66 -5.94
N ARG A 239 25.03 -29.01 -5.71
CA ARG A 239 24.64 -30.39 -5.36
C ARG A 239 24.99 -31.39 -6.47
N SER A 240 25.04 -30.97 -7.73
CA SER A 240 25.44 -31.86 -8.84
C SER A 240 26.95 -32.12 -8.88
N ILE A 241 27.77 -31.11 -8.60
CA ILE A 241 29.24 -31.20 -8.66
C ILE A 241 29.82 -31.77 -7.36
N ALA A 242 29.22 -31.42 -6.22
CA ALA A 242 29.63 -31.85 -4.90
C ALA A 242 28.42 -32.29 -4.06
N PRO A 243 27.85 -33.49 -4.30
CA PRO A 243 26.62 -33.96 -3.66
C PRO A 243 26.67 -34.02 -2.13
N LYS A 244 27.88 -34.12 -1.55
CA LYS A 244 28.09 -34.12 -0.10
C LYS A 244 27.96 -32.73 0.53
N ARG A 245 28.05 -31.66 -0.27
CA ARG A 245 27.81 -30.28 0.20
C ARG A 245 26.31 -30.05 0.15
N GLY A 246 25.67 -30.04 1.31
CA GLY A 246 24.22 -29.89 1.46
C GLY A 246 23.76 -28.47 1.15
N ALA A 247 24.00 -27.98 -0.07
CA ALA A 247 23.83 -26.58 -0.42
C ALA A 247 22.36 -26.15 -0.34
N TYR A 248 22.08 -24.97 0.20
CA TYR A 248 20.71 -24.48 0.36
C TYR A 248 20.60 -22.98 0.23
N VAL A 249 19.41 -22.52 -0.16
CA VAL A 249 19.12 -21.11 -0.41
C VAL A 249 18.41 -20.51 0.79
N VAL A 250 18.84 -19.31 1.19
CA VAL A 250 18.19 -18.52 2.24
C VAL A 250 18.09 -17.06 1.81
N SER A 251 17.05 -16.35 2.26
CA SER A 251 16.96 -14.91 2.05
C SER A 251 17.95 -14.19 2.98
N LEU A 252 18.80 -13.32 2.44
CA LEU A 252 19.81 -12.57 3.20
C LEU A 252 19.17 -11.82 4.36
N LYS A 253 18.06 -11.11 4.13
CA LYS A 253 17.37 -10.31 5.16
C LYS A 253 16.86 -11.16 6.33
N THR A 254 16.37 -12.36 6.05
CA THR A 254 15.88 -13.28 7.09
C THR A 254 17.01 -14.01 7.80
N TRP A 255 18.06 -14.34 7.06
CA TRP A 255 19.22 -15.06 7.55
C TRP A 255 20.18 -14.13 8.30
N CYS A 256 20.23 -12.86 7.94
CA CYS A 256 21.15 -11.88 8.47
C CYS A 256 20.49 -10.51 8.58
N SER A 257 20.18 -10.10 9.80
CA SER A 257 19.56 -8.79 10.05
C SER A 257 20.52 -7.64 9.76
N SER A 258 21.81 -7.84 10.03
CA SER A 258 22.83 -6.86 9.74
C SER A 258 24.17 -7.54 9.42
N THR A 259 24.93 -6.94 8.51
CA THR A 259 26.24 -7.43 8.08
C THR A 259 27.33 -6.44 8.46
N THR A 260 28.41 -6.91 9.05
CA THR A 260 29.61 -6.11 9.34
C THR A 260 30.84 -6.87 8.88
N PHE A 261 31.72 -6.23 8.11
CA PHE A 261 32.94 -6.90 7.66
C PHE A 261 34.00 -6.90 8.77
N SER A 262 34.59 -8.06 9.04
CA SER A 262 35.73 -8.22 9.95
C SER A 262 37.02 -8.37 9.13
N PRO A 263 37.91 -7.36 9.14
CA PRO A 263 39.19 -7.45 8.43
C PRO A 263 40.13 -8.51 9.02
N GLU A 264 40.09 -8.71 10.33
CA GLU A 264 40.98 -9.65 11.04
C GLU A 264 40.70 -11.11 10.69
N GLU A 265 39.42 -11.47 10.59
CA GLU A 265 38.97 -12.82 10.23
C GLU A 265 38.67 -12.97 8.73
N ASN A 266 38.79 -11.88 7.95
CA ASN A 266 38.44 -11.79 6.54
C ASN A 266 37.06 -12.39 6.20
N CYS A 267 36.04 -12.03 6.99
CA CYS A 267 34.69 -12.59 6.86
C CYS A 267 33.61 -11.54 7.15
N ILE A 268 32.37 -11.81 6.71
CA ILE A 268 31.21 -10.99 7.04
C ILE A 268 30.57 -11.53 8.32
N ILE A 269 30.56 -10.72 9.38
CA ILE A 269 29.84 -11.00 10.61
C ILE A 269 28.36 -10.70 10.40
N CYS A 270 27.55 -11.66 10.79
CA CYS A 270 26.11 -11.62 10.74
C CYS A 270 25.51 -11.53 12.14
N ASN A 271 24.88 -10.39 12.46
CA ASN A 271 24.21 -10.17 13.74
C ASN A 271 22.70 -10.40 13.64
#